data_AF-A0A3B8WNH7-F1
#
_entry.id   AF-A0A3B8WNH7-F1
#
_cell.length_a   1.000
_cell.length_b   1.000
_cell.length_c   1.000
_cell.angle_alpha   90.00
_cell.angle_beta   90.00
_cell.angle_gamma   90.00
#
_symmetry.space_group_name_H-M   'P 1'
#
loop_
_entity.id
_entity.type
_entity.pdbx_description
1 polymer ?
#
loop_
_entity_poly.entity_id
_entity_poly.type
_entity_poly.pdbx_seq_one_letter_code
_entity_poly.pdbx_strand_id
1 'polypeptide(L)'
;MKFHAPTKQFTVSQSDLAMAAHSFEYVIRHIRELANLPMSKYSRDGALTSADHAQKGILDAAKALGIDMGAEWGNELDVSYEDERPKAGGEQ
;
A
#
# COMPACT_ATOMS: atom_id res chain seq x y z
N MET A 1 -15.84 8.33 2.34
CA MET A 1 -16.14 9.78 2.17
C MET A 1 -17.57 10.08 2.54
N LYS A 2 -17.80 11.21 3.21
CA LYS A 2 -19.13 11.71 3.58
C LYS A 2 -19.20 13.20 3.24
N PHE A 3 -20.39 13.70 2.89
CA PHE A 3 -20.58 15.13 2.68
C PHE A 3 -20.98 15.81 4.00
N HIS A 4 -20.18 16.74 4.48
CA HIS A 4 -20.50 17.53 5.66
C HIS A 4 -21.36 18.73 5.24
N ALA A 5 -22.67 18.59 5.40
CA ALA A 5 -23.65 19.57 4.92
C ALA A 5 -23.45 21.01 5.43
N PRO A 6 -23.01 21.26 6.69
CA PRO A 6 -22.77 22.61 7.18
C PRO A 6 -21.57 23.32 6.54
N THR A 7 -20.42 22.64 6.38
CA THR A 7 -19.21 23.26 5.79
C THR A 7 -19.11 23.09 4.28
N LYS A 8 -20.02 22.32 3.67
CA LYS A 8 -20.02 21.98 2.24
C LYS A 8 -18.72 21.30 1.79
N GLN A 9 -18.08 20.57 2.69
CA GLN A 9 -16.83 19.85 2.43
C GLN A 9 -17.07 18.35 2.44
N PHE A 10 -16.22 17.61 1.71
CA PHE A 10 -16.11 16.18 1.91
C PHE A 10 -15.24 15.91 3.13
N THR A 11 -15.72 15.03 4.01
CA THR A 11 -14.95 14.49 5.11
C THR A 11 -14.61 13.03 4.82
N VAL A 12 -13.43 12.63 5.26
CA VAL A 12 -12.99 11.25 5.27
C VAL A 12 -12.57 10.95 6.70
N SER A 13 -12.97 9.79 7.24
CA SER A 13 -12.51 9.42 8.57
C SER A 13 -11.06 8.97 8.52
N GLN A 14 -10.36 9.12 9.64
CA GLN A 14 -9.02 8.57 9.80
C GLN A 14 -9.00 7.05 9.59
N SER A 15 -10.06 6.34 10.00
CA SER A 15 -10.20 4.90 9.79
C SER A 15 -10.23 4.51 8.31
N ASP A 16 -10.95 5.28 7.48
CA ASP A 16 -11.05 5.03 6.04
C ASP A 16 -9.68 5.25 5.37
N LEU A 17 -8.94 6.29 5.79
CA LEU A 17 -7.58 6.55 5.29
C LEU A 17 -6.59 5.47 5.73
N ALA A 18 -6.64 5.06 7.00
CA ALA A 18 -5.78 3.99 7.51
C ALA A 18 -6.02 2.67 6.77
N MET A 19 -7.29 2.33 6.51
CA MET A 19 -7.66 1.15 5.75
C MET A 19 -7.22 1.24 4.27
N ALA A 20 -7.30 2.44 3.66
CA ALA A 20 -6.79 2.65 2.31
C ALA A 20 -5.27 2.49 2.25
N ALA A 21 -4.53 3.08 3.18
CA ALA A 21 -3.08 2.93 3.29
C ALA A 21 -2.68 1.46 3.46
N HIS A 22 -3.33 0.76 4.39
CA HIS A 22 -3.10 -0.68 4.58
C HIS A 22 -3.39 -1.50 3.33
N SER A 23 -4.43 -1.16 2.56
CA SER A 23 -4.73 -1.83 1.30
C SER A 23 -3.64 -1.61 0.24
N PHE A 24 -3.02 -0.43 0.20
CA PHE A 24 -1.88 -0.17 -0.69
C PHE A 24 -0.64 -0.97 -0.27
N GLU A 25 -0.31 -1.00 1.01
CA GLU A 25 0.79 -1.83 1.54
C GLU A 25 0.58 -3.31 1.21
N TYR A 26 -0.65 -3.79 1.37
CA TYR A 26 -1.03 -5.16 1.08
C TYR A 26 -0.81 -5.54 -0.40
N VAL A 27 -1.18 -4.65 -1.33
CA VAL A 27 -0.95 -4.86 -2.76
C VAL A 27 0.55 -4.85 -3.08
N ILE A 28 1.32 -3.93 -2.48
CA ILE A 28 2.78 -3.88 -2.65
C ILE A 28 3.44 -5.16 -2.17
N ARG A 29 3.00 -5.70 -1.03
CA ARG A 29 3.44 -7.00 -0.53
C ARG A 29 3.19 -8.11 -1.55
N HIS A 30 1.99 -8.21 -2.10
CA HIS A 30 1.66 -9.24 -3.09
C HIS A 30 2.49 -9.11 -4.36
N ILE A 31 2.76 -7.88 -4.82
CA ILE A 31 3.66 -7.64 -5.95
C ILE A 31 5.06 -8.18 -5.64
N ARG A 32 5.57 -7.93 -4.43
CA ARG A 32 6.88 -8.43 -4.00
C ARG A 32 6.91 -9.95 -3.88
N GLU A 33 5.85 -10.57 -3.38
CA GLU A 33 5.76 -12.04 -3.25
C GLU A 33 5.82 -12.70 -4.63
N LEU A 34 5.04 -12.18 -5.59
CA LEU A 34 5.04 -12.67 -6.97
C LEU A 34 6.36 -12.44 -7.71
N ALA A 35 7.07 -11.36 -7.38
CA ALA A 35 8.35 -11.00 -7.99
C ALA A 35 9.58 -11.56 -7.25
N ASN A 36 9.38 -12.34 -6.17
CA ASN A 36 10.44 -12.82 -5.27
C ASN A 36 11.36 -11.70 -4.73
N LEU A 37 10.77 -10.56 -4.36
CA LEU A 37 11.49 -9.40 -3.79
C LEU A 37 11.46 -9.42 -2.25
N PRO A 38 12.43 -8.78 -1.57
CA PRO A 38 12.42 -8.69 -0.11
C PRO A 38 11.19 -7.95 0.43
N MET A 39 10.64 -8.41 1.57
CA MET A 39 9.52 -7.74 2.25
C MET A 39 9.95 -6.58 3.15
N SER A 40 11.17 -6.62 3.66
CA SER A 40 11.80 -5.48 4.33
C SER A 40 12.27 -4.43 3.32
N LYS A 41 12.79 -3.30 3.81
CA LYS A 41 13.45 -2.30 2.96
C LYS A 41 14.70 -2.90 2.29
N TYR A 42 14.97 -2.55 1.05
CA TYR A 42 16.15 -3.02 0.31
C TYR A 42 16.71 -1.97 -0.65
N SER A 43 18.00 -2.07 -0.97
CA SER A 43 18.61 -1.29 -2.06
C SER A 43 18.19 -1.87 -3.40
N ARG A 44 17.82 -1.00 -4.33
CA ARG A 44 17.49 -1.43 -5.69
C ARG A 44 18.67 -1.20 -6.61
N ASP A 45 19.31 -2.29 -7.01
CA ASP A 45 20.44 -2.25 -7.93
C ASP A 45 20.04 -2.72 -9.33
N GLY A 46 20.51 -2.04 -10.37
CA GLY A 46 20.27 -2.41 -11.77
C GLY A 46 19.01 -1.80 -12.40
N ALA A 47 18.59 -2.35 -13.53
CA ALA A 47 17.47 -1.81 -14.31
C ALA A 47 16.13 -2.02 -13.61
N LEU A 48 15.22 -1.05 -13.78
CA LEU A 48 13.84 -1.15 -13.29
C LEU A 48 13.11 -2.30 -13.99
N THR A 49 12.31 -3.01 -13.22
CA THR A 49 11.47 -4.13 -13.65
C THR A 49 10.00 -3.74 -13.60
N SER A 50 9.14 -4.58 -14.17
CA SER A 50 7.69 -4.41 -14.08
C SER A 50 7.19 -4.34 -12.63
N ALA A 51 7.84 -5.04 -11.70
CA ALA A 51 7.49 -5.00 -10.28
C ALA A 51 7.82 -3.64 -9.64
N ASP A 52 8.91 -3.00 -10.06
CA ASP A 52 9.28 -1.66 -9.59
C ASP A 52 8.26 -0.62 -10.09
N HIS A 53 7.88 -0.70 -11.37
CA HIS A 53 6.86 0.18 -11.95
C HIS A 53 5.47 -0.04 -11.33
N ALA A 54 5.09 -1.29 -11.06
CA ALA A 54 3.82 -1.59 -10.41
C ALA A 54 3.77 -1.01 -8.98
N GLN A 55 4.81 -1.21 -8.19
CA GLN A 55 4.91 -0.60 -6.85
C GLN A 55 4.87 0.93 -6.91
N LYS A 56 5.59 1.54 -7.87
CA LYS A 56 5.56 3.01 -8.07
C LYS A 56 4.16 3.51 -8.43
N GLY A 57 3.45 2.81 -9.30
CA GLY A 57 2.07 3.15 -9.66
C GLY A 57 1.11 3.16 -8.46
N ILE A 58 1.28 2.22 -7.52
CA ILE A 58 0.50 2.20 -6.27
C ILE A 58 0.83 3.41 -5.39
N LEU A 59 2.12 3.74 -5.23
CA LEU A 59 2.54 4.91 -4.45
C LEU A 59 2.04 6.22 -5.05
N ASP A 60 2.12 6.36 -6.37
CA ASP A 60 1.65 7.55 -7.07
C ASP A 60 0.12 7.68 -6.98
N ALA A 61 -0.62 6.56 -6.99
CA ALA A 61 -2.06 6.54 -6.75
C ALA A 61 -2.40 6.98 -5.31
N ALA A 62 -1.67 6.51 -4.30
CA ALA A 62 -1.83 6.94 -2.92
C ALA A 62 -1.57 8.46 -2.77
N LYS A 63 -0.48 8.95 -3.38
CA LYS A 63 -0.12 10.37 -3.41
C LYS A 63 -1.19 11.23 -4.07
N ALA A 64 -1.78 10.77 -5.18
CA ALA A 64 -2.89 11.46 -5.84
C ALA A 64 -4.15 11.57 -4.97
N LEU A 65 -4.34 10.64 -4.03
CA LEU A 65 -5.41 10.67 -3.03
C LEU A 65 -5.03 11.44 -1.76
N GLY A 66 -3.83 12.04 -1.70
CA GLY A 66 -3.32 12.76 -0.55
C GLY A 66 -2.88 11.85 0.60
N ILE A 67 -2.59 10.58 0.34
CA ILE A 67 -2.08 9.62 1.31
C ILE A 67 -0.56 9.55 1.15
N ASP A 68 0.17 10.01 2.17
CA ASP A 68 1.61 9.84 2.25
C ASP A 68 1.94 8.45 2.81
N MET A 69 2.55 7.62 1.98
CA MET A 69 2.97 6.27 2.34
C MET A 69 4.37 6.24 2.98
N GLY A 70 5.06 7.37 3.09
CA GLY A 70 6.41 7.47 3.66
C GLY A 70 7.52 6.93 2.77
N ALA A 71 7.26 6.80 1.46
CA ALA A 71 8.19 6.30 0.46
C ALA A 71 7.92 6.91 -0.93
N GLU A 72 8.99 7.17 -1.68
CA GLU A 72 8.90 7.55 -3.10
C GLU A 72 9.00 6.33 -4.02
N TRP A 73 9.68 5.28 -3.59
CA TRP A 73 9.81 4.01 -4.31
C TRP A 73 9.40 2.80 -3.49
N GLY A 74 8.93 1.76 -4.20
CA GLY A 74 8.44 0.51 -3.61
C GLY A 74 9.42 -0.07 -2.60
N ASN A 75 10.71 -0.16 -2.92
CA ASN A 75 11.77 -0.77 -2.11
C ASN A 75 12.09 -0.04 -0.79
N GLU A 76 11.60 1.19 -0.61
CA GLU A 76 11.80 1.98 0.61
C GLU A 76 10.79 1.64 1.72
N LEU A 77 9.72 0.91 1.37
CA LEU A 77 8.73 0.42 2.30
C LEU A 77 9.17 -0.87 2.98
N ASP A 78 8.77 -1.01 4.23
CA ASP A 78 8.75 -2.30 4.93
C ASP A 78 7.31 -2.82 4.95
N VAL A 79 7.09 -3.99 4.34
CA VAL A 79 5.77 -4.64 4.26
C VAL A 79 5.79 -6.04 4.88
N SER A 80 6.74 -6.28 5.79
CA SER A 80 6.93 -7.58 6.45
C SER A 80 5.94 -7.87 7.58
N TYR A 81 4.95 -7.01 7.83
CA TYR A 81 4.00 -7.20 8.94
C TYR A 81 3.27 -8.54 8.84
N GLU A 82 2.95 -9.15 9.98
CA GLU A 82 2.14 -10.37 9.97
C GLU A 82 0.74 -10.03 9.47
N ASP A 83 0.31 -10.72 8.41
CA ASP A 83 -1.06 -10.61 7.92
C ASP A 83 -1.95 -11.32 8.95
N GLU A 84 -2.47 -10.57 9.93
CA GLU A 84 -3.37 -11.08 10.97
C GLU A 84 -4.73 -11.55 10.41
N ARG A 85 -4.95 -11.47 9.10
CA ARG A 85 -6.17 -11.98 8.49
C ARG A 85 -6.20 -13.51 8.59
N PRO A 86 -7.29 -14.10 9.11
CA PRO A 86 -7.44 -15.55 9.12
C PRO A 86 -7.34 -16.05 7.68
N LYS A 87 -6.36 -16.93 7.43
CA LYS A 87 -6.22 -17.59 6.13
C LYS A 87 -7.55 -18.24 5.79
N ALA A 88 -8.16 -17.83 4.67
CA ALA A 88 -9.40 -18.43 4.19
C ALA A 88 -9.10 -19.88 3.78
N GLY A 89 -9.21 -20.81 4.73
CA GLY A 89 -8.81 -22.20 4.54
C GLY A 89 -8.74 -23.03 5.81
N GLY A 90 -9.43 -22.64 6.88
CA GLY A 90 -9.66 -23.51 8.02
C GLY A 90 -10.82 -24.45 7.74
N GLU A 91 -10.57 -25.51 6.97
CA GLU A 91 -11.40 -26.71 7.06
C GLU A 91 -11.18 -27.30 8.46
N GLN A 92 -12.21 -27.27 9.30
CA GLN A 92 -12.36 -28.13 10.47
C GLN A 92 -13.15 -29.37 10.07
#